data_AF-A0AAD7ZS53-F1
#
_entry.id   AF-A0AAD7ZS53-F1
#
_cell.length_a   1.000
_cell.length_b   1.000
_cell.length_c   1.000
_cell.angle_alpha   90.00
_cell.angle_beta   90.00
_cell.angle_gamma   90.00
#
_symmetry.space_group_name_H-M   'P 1'
#
loop_
_entity.id
_entity.type
_entity.pdbx_description
1 polymer ?
#
loop_
_entity_poly.entity_id
_entity_poly.type
_entity_poly.pdbx_seq_one_letter_code
_entity_poly.pdbx_strand_id
1 'polypeptide(L)'
;YCTLNNINNTSASECVLVTMLAARAQAIKKLKQQHPFVEEGVLLSKLMAYCSKEAHSCVEKAAMICFVKLRILEPDDKCSLRGATLRQAMEEDEALGQIPFFVSTTLGTTSCCSFDNLSEVGPVCQHFGVWLHVDGAYAGNAFICPELKPLLNGIEYADSFNTNPNKWLLVNFDCSTMWVRDRIRLTSALVVDPLYLQHGYSQSAIDYRHWGVPLSRRFRSLKLWFVLRNYGISGLQNYIRHHIRLAKRFEQLVLKDKRFEVCNEVKLGLVCFRLKGSDELNQKLLSSINASGKIHMVPASVNEKYVIRFCAVVQNATDEHIDYAWEVITEFATELLETYNLEKDQEPADDVFEILDRKKKETLAYKRSFFVRMVSDPKIYNPKIAKTLPSTRRHVTDSGASVDNGVSIQTPIASWISWPLAFLFQGVFDDVSSSEVPVRFRHLDTMVRLKAIRDGNQSPTPHPERESKSPKRSPIMPRKNSPLPMTAPALSCEGPAFGRI
;
A
#
# COMPACT_ATOMS: atom_id res chain seq x y z
N TYR A 1 -19.54 -17.26 14.23
CA TYR A 1 -19.23 -16.26 15.27
C TYR A 1 -18.36 -15.12 14.70
N CYS A 2 -18.88 -14.31 13.76
CA CYS A 2 -18.23 -13.07 13.32
C CYS A 2 -19.16 -11.88 13.58
N THR A 3 -19.41 -11.60 14.85
CA THR A 3 -20.18 -10.43 15.29
C THR A 3 -19.34 -9.16 15.18
N LEU A 4 -19.78 -8.23 14.32
CA LEU A 4 -19.60 -6.77 14.43
C LEU A 4 -18.17 -6.17 14.54
N ASN A 5 -17.10 -6.95 14.53
CA ASN A 5 -15.73 -6.44 14.60
C ASN A 5 -15.13 -6.06 13.22
N ASN A 6 -15.87 -5.35 12.36
CA ASN A 6 -15.38 -4.94 11.03
C ASN A 6 -15.52 -3.42 10.80
N ILE A 7 -14.43 -2.76 10.42
CA ILE A 7 -14.46 -1.38 9.92
C ILE A 7 -14.10 -1.29 8.44
N ASN A 8 -14.82 -0.42 7.72
CA ASN A 8 -14.50 0.00 6.36
C ASN A 8 -13.58 1.24 6.38
N ASN A 9 -12.28 0.98 6.31
CA ASN A 9 -11.17 1.92 6.20
C ASN A 9 -10.94 2.36 4.75
N THR A 10 -10.07 3.35 4.57
CA THR A 10 -9.76 3.95 3.26
C THR A 10 -8.84 3.05 2.43
N SER A 11 -7.88 2.37 3.08
CA SER A 11 -6.84 1.56 2.43
C SER A 11 -6.30 0.46 3.34
N ALA A 12 -5.67 -0.56 2.76
CA ALA A 12 -4.91 -1.57 3.52
C ALA A 12 -3.80 -0.94 4.37
N SER A 13 -3.13 0.10 3.86
CA SER A 13 -2.10 0.84 4.59
C SER A 13 -2.61 1.46 5.90
N GLU A 14 -3.86 1.94 5.91
CA GLU A 14 -4.52 2.43 7.13
C GLU A 14 -4.81 1.28 8.10
N CYS A 15 -5.20 0.09 7.62
CA CYS A 15 -5.42 -1.10 8.43
C CYS A 15 -4.13 -1.61 9.10
N VAL A 16 -3.03 -1.70 8.35
CA VAL A 16 -1.69 -2.07 8.86
C VAL A 16 -1.23 -1.06 9.91
N LEU A 17 -1.33 0.25 9.61
CA LEU A 17 -0.95 1.31 10.55
C LEU A 17 -1.76 1.24 11.86
N VAL A 18 -3.09 1.13 11.77
CA VAL A 18 -3.98 1.09 12.94
C VAL A 18 -3.72 -0.15 13.80
N THR A 19 -3.47 -1.31 13.20
CA THR A 19 -3.17 -2.54 13.96
C THR A 19 -1.78 -2.53 14.57
N MET A 20 -0.78 -1.96 13.89
CA MET A 20 0.55 -1.74 14.45
C MET A 20 0.55 -0.74 15.61
N LEU A 21 -0.20 0.36 15.50
CA LEU A 21 -0.42 1.32 16.60
C LEU A 21 -1.07 0.63 17.81
N ALA A 22 -2.06 -0.23 17.59
CA ALA A 22 -2.72 -0.98 18.64
C ALA A 22 -1.77 -1.97 19.34
N ALA A 23 -0.99 -2.74 18.58
CA ALA A 23 0.00 -3.65 19.11
C ALA A 23 1.09 -2.90 19.91
N ARG A 24 1.59 -1.78 19.37
CA ARG A 24 2.58 -0.91 20.02
C ARG A 24 2.07 -0.39 21.37
N ALA A 25 0.85 0.13 21.42
CA ALA A 25 0.26 0.65 22.67
C ALA A 25 0.10 -0.45 23.74
N GLN A 26 -0.29 -1.66 23.35
CA GLN A 26 -0.37 -2.80 24.27
C GLN A 26 1.00 -3.24 24.78
N ALA A 27 2.02 -3.29 23.91
CA ALA A 27 3.39 -3.61 24.27
C ALA A 27 3.95 -2.58 25.27
N ILE A 28 3.85 -1.28 24.98
CA ILE A 28 4.26 -0.22 25.91
C ILE A 28 3.52 -0.33 27.25
N LYS A 29 2.20 -0.58 27.25
CA LYS A 29 1.42 -0.76 28.48
C LYS A 29 1.91 -1.94 29.32
N LYS A 30 2.18 -3.09 28.70
CA LYS A 30 2.76 -4.27 29.38
C LYS A 30 4.14 -3.96 29.96
N LEU A 31 5.00 -3.28 29.19
CA LEU A 31 6.34 -2.92 29.63
C LEU A 31 6.35 -1.86 30.74
N LYS A 32 5.43 -0.88 30.74
CA LYS A 32 5.28 0.08 31.84
C LYS A 32 4.74 -0.57 33.13
N GLN A 33 4.02 -1.69 33.05
CA GLN A 33 3.66 -2.47 34.24
C GLN A 33 4.89 -3.18 34.84
N GLN A 34 5.82 -3.63 34.00
CA GLN A 34 7.06 -4.32 34.43
C GLN A 34 8.17 -3.32 34.83
N HIS A 35 8.19 -2.14 34.21
CA HIS A 35 9.19 -1.09 34.38
C HIS A 35 8.53 0.29 34.58
N PRO A 36 7.85 0.55 35.71
CA PRO A 36 7.04 1.76 35.91
C PRO A 36 7.79 3.08 35.74
N PHE A 37 9.06 3.11 36.18
CA PHE A 37 9.91 4.30 36.18
C PHE A 37 10.71 4.52 34.90
N VAL A 38 10.62 3.62 33.92
CA VAL A 38 11.31 3.79 32.63
C VAL A 38 10.45 4.65 31.71
N GLU A 39 11.08 5.63 31.04
CA GLU A 39 10.44 6.50 30.06
C GLU A 39 9.89 5.73 28.86
N GLU A 40 8.71 6.10 28.38
CA GLU A 40 8.05 5.38 27.27
C GLU A 40 8.88 5.41 25.99
N GLY A 41 9.61 6.51 25.73
CA GLY A 41 10.52 6.61 24.59
C GLY A 41 11.66 5.58 24.62
N VAL A 42 12.14 5.21 25.82
CA VAL A 42 13.16 4.17 25.98
C VAL A 42 12.55 2.80 25.69
N LEU A 43 11.36 2.51 26.20
CA LEU A 43 10.65 1.26 25.92
C LEU A 43 10.29 1.12 24.43
N LEU A 44 9.86 2.21 23.79
CA LEU A 44 9.58 2.28 22.36
C LEU A 44 10.81 1.93 21.52
N SER A 45 11.99 2.41 21.91
CA SER A 45 13.26 2.13 21.22
C SER A 45 13.67 0.65 21.22
N LYS A 46 13.03 -0.19 22.04
CA LYS A 46 13.25 -1.63 22.12
C LYS A 46 12.27 -2.46 21.28
N LEU A 47 11.16 -1.87 20.82
CA LEU A 47 10.13 -2.61 20.10
C LEU A 47 10.59 -2.99 18.68
N MET A 48 10.45 -4.27 18.34
CA MET A 48 10.75 -4.84 17.02
C MET A 48 9.50 -5.44 16.36
N ALA A 49 9.18 -4.94 15.16
CA ALA A 49 8.18 -5.51 14.26
C ALA A 49 8.87 -6.37 13.17
N TYR A 50 8.12 -7.28 12.55
CA TYR A 50 8.62 -8.19 11.52
C TYR A 50 7.69 -8.24 10.31
N CYS A 51 8.25 -8.41 9.12
CA CYS A 51 7.50 -8.76 7.91
C CYS A 51 8.36 -9.51 6.89
N SER A 52 7.71 -10.12 5.90
CA SER A 52 8.39 -10.63 4.70
C SER A 52 9.01 -9.49 3.88
N LYS A 53 10.11 -9.77 3.16
CA LYS A 53 10.64 -8.92 2.07
C LYS A 53 9.62 -8.68 0.95
N GLU A 54 8.65 -9.58 0.81
CA GLU A 54 7.55 -9.51 -0.16
C GLU A 54 6.30 -8.80 0.38
N ALA A 55 6.35 -8.34 1.64
CA ALA A 55 5.29 -7.51 2.20
C ALA A 55 5.19 -6.18 1.44
N HIS A 56 3.97 -5.63 1.36
CA HIS A 56 3.77 -4.35 0.71
C HIS A 56 4.45 -3.22 1.51
N SER A 57 5.01 -2.22 0.83
CA SER A 57 5.73 -1.06 1.42
C SER A 57 4.92 -0.23 2.42
N CYS A 58 3.61 -0.49 2.57
CA CYS A 58 2.82 0.07 3.64
C CYS A 58 3.24 -0.43 5.04
N VAL A 59 3.85 -1.62 5.17
CA VAL A 59 4.31 -2.14 6.47
C VAL A 59 5.52 -1.35 6.97
N GLU A 60 6.51 -1.12 6.10
CA GLU A 60 7.65 -0.23 6.37
C GLU A 60 7.17 1.18 6.69
N LYS A 61 6.29 1.75 5.85
CA LYS A 61 5.72 3.07 6.09
C LYS A 61 4.92 3.16 7.39
N ALA A 62 4.22 2.10 7.79
CA ALA A 62 3.55 2.03 9.09
C ALA A 62 4.55 2.01 10.24
N ALA A 63 5.65 1.25 10.14
CA ALA A 63 6.72 1.22 11.14
C ALA A 63 7.38 2.59 11.31
N MET A 64 7.66 3.29 10.21
CA MET A 64 8.17 4.67 10.21
C MET A 64 7.22 5.63 10.95
N ILE A 65 5.92 5.61 10.64
CA ILE A 65 4.92 6.47 11.29
C ILE A 65 4.74 6.09 12.78
N CYS A 66 4.88 4.81 13.11
CA CYS A 66 4.82 4.31 14.49
C CYS A 66 6.09 4.57 15.31
N PHE A 67 7.19 5.04 14.70
CA PHE A 67 8.52 5.15 15.32
C PHE A 67 8.98 3.84 15.99
N VAL A 68 8.81 2.71 15.29
CA VAL A 68 9.25 1.37 15.72
C VAL A 68 10.25 0.80 14.74
N LYS A 69 11.09 -0.13 15.21
CA LYS A 69 12.00 -0.87 14.33
C LYS A 69 11.20 -1.92 13.54
N LEU A 70 11.62 -2.17 12.30
CA LEU A 70 11.10 -3.23 11.45
C LEU A 70 12.27 -4.08 10.96
N ARG A 71 12.22 -5.39 11.22
CA ARG A 71 13.13 -6.37 10.64
C ARG A 71 12.43 -7.04 9.46
N ILE A 72 12.97 -6.80 8.26
CA ILE A 72 12.51 -7.43 7.03
C ILE A 72 13.18 -8.80 6.91
N LEU A 73 12.38 -9.84 6.70
CA LEU A 73 12.82 -11.23 6.69
C LEU A 73 12.82 -11.80 5.27
N GLU A 74 13.87 -12.54 4.93
CA GLU A 74 13.95 -13.26 3.66
C GLU A 74 12.91 -14.41 3.63
N PRO A 75 12.08 -14.50 2.57
CA PRO A 75 11.17 -15.62 2.37
C PRO A 75 11.92 -16.87 1.87
N ASP A 76 11.19 -17.98 1.69
CA ASP A 76 11.68 -19.13 0.92
C ASP A 76 11.66 -18.90 -0.60
N ASP A 77 12.15 -19.88 -1.37
CA ASP A 77 12.20 -19.84 -2.85
C ASP A 77 10.84 -19.61 -3.53
N LYS A 78 9.72 -19.85 -2.82
CA LYS A 78 8.35 -19.61 -3.26
C LYS A 78 7.82 -18.23 -2.83
N CYS A 79 8.72 -17.37 -2.37
CA CYS A 79 8.45 -16.04 -1.87
C CYS A 79 7.49 -16.05 -0.65
N SER A 80 7.52 -17.12 0.17
CA SER A 80 6.69 -17.29 1.37
C SER A 80 7.50 -17.08 2.66
N LEU A 81 7.03 -16.25 3.59
CA LEU A 81 7.60 -16.20 4.94
C LEU A 81 7.28 -17.49 5.71
N ARG A 82 8.32 -18.06 6.34
CA ARG A 82 8.28 -19.34 7.04
C ARG A 82 8.44 -19.17 8.54
N GLY A 83 7.84 -20.06 9.31
CA GLY A 83 7.86 -19.97 10.79
C GLY A 83 9.26 -20.12 11.38
N ALA A 84 10.13 -20.92 10.75
CA ALA A 84 11.52 -21.08 11.17
C ALA A 84 12.31 -19.77 11.08
N THR A 85 12.21 -19.04 9.94
CA THR A 85 12.86 -17.74 9.74
C THR A 85 12.41 -16.71 10.76
N LEU A 86 11.09 -16.64 11.02
CA LEU A 86 10.51 -15.73 12.01
C LEU A 86 10.97 -16.05 13.42
N ARG A 87 10.96 -17.33 13.79
CA ARG A 87 11.42 -17.82 15.10
C ARG A 87 12.87 -17.41 15.34
N GLN A 88 13.77 -17.76 14.42
CA GLN A 88 15.19 -17.45 14.55
C GLN A 88 15.40 -15.94 14.73
N ALA A 89 14.75 -15.12 13.90
CA ALA A 89 14.87 -13.66 14.00
C ALA A 89 14.40 -13.13 15.38
N MET A 90 13.28 -13.63 15.90
CA MET A 90 12.78 -13.25 17.23
C MET A 90 13.71 -13.69 18.36
N GLU A 91 14.25 -14.91 18.31
CA GLU A 91 15.17 -15.45 19.33
C GLU A 91 16.49 -14.64 19.34
N GLU A 92 17.01 -14.26 18.18
CA GLU A 92 18.15 -13.34 18.04
C GLU A 92 17.85 -11.94 18.58
N ASP A 93 16.69 -11.37 18.25
CA ASP A 93 16.30 -10.03 18.67
C ASP A 93 16.04 -9.94 20.20
N GLU A 94 15.44 -10.97 20.81
CA GLU A 94 15.33 -11.08 22.27
C GLU A 94 16.71 -11.20 22.95
N ALA A 95 17.63 -11.98 22.37
CA ALA A 95 19.01 -12.07 22.87
C ALA A 95 19.77 -10.73 22.79
N LEU A 96 19.44 -9.89 21.81
CA LEU A 96 19.92 -8.50 21.68
C LEU A 96 19.11 -7.49 22.53
N GLY A 97 18.22 -7.97 23.40
CA GLY A 97 17.38 -7.15 24.27
C GLY A 97 16.45 -6.21 23.52
N GLN A 98 16.02 -6.59 22.31
CA GLN A 98 14.84 -6.06 21.65
C GLN A 98 13.60 -6.83 22.13
N ILE A 99 12.42 -6.32 21.79
CA ILE A 99 11.15 -6.83 22.28
C ILE A 99 10.24 -7.03 21.05
N PRO A 100 10.08 -8.29 20.58
CA PRO A 100 9.09 -8.62 19.58
C PRO A 100 7.69 -8.12 19.99
N PHE A 101 6.95 -7.50 19.07
CA PHE A 101 5.57 -7.06 19.38
C PHE A 101 4.55 -7.18 18.24
N PHE A 102 4.98 -7.19 16.98
CA PHE A 102 4.09 -7.19 15.82
C PHE A 102 4.68 -7.95 14.64
N VAL A 103 3.86 -8.73 13.96
CA VAL A 103 4.22 -9.43 12.71
C VAL A 103 3.16 -9.12 11.65
N SER A 104 3.60 -8.61 10.51
CA SER A 104 2.77 -8.51 9.31
C SER A 104 3.08 -9.66 8.36
N THR A 105 2.08 -10.52 8.17
CA THR A 105 2.08 -11.57 7.13
C THR A 105 1.19 -11.14 5.96
N THR A 106 1.44 -11.70 4.78
CA THR A 106 0.78 -11.31 3.54
C THR A 106 0.20 -12.53 2.83
N LEU A 107 -1.09 -12.46 2.47
CA LEU A 107 -1.75 -13.43 1.60
C LEU A 107 -2.01 -12.76 0.25
N GLY A 108 -1.26 -13.19 -0.78
CA GLY A 108 -1.22 -12.54 -2.08
C GLY A 108 -0.34 -11.29 -2.07
N THR A 109 0.98 -11.50 -1.94
CA THR A 109 2.02 -10.47 -2.00
C THR A 109 1.96 -9.63 -3.28
N THR A 110 2.54 -8.43 -3.24
CA THR A 110 2.41 -7.50 -4.36
C THR A 110 3.20 -7.94 -5.58
N SER A 111 4.44 -8.40 -5.39
CA SER A 111 5.36 -8.79 -6.47
C SER A 111 4.81 -9.97 -7.28
N CYS A 112 4.60 -11.12 -6.63
CA CYS A 112 4.33 -12.40 -7.28
C CYS A 112 3.02 -13.10 -6.84
N CYS A 113 2.23 -12.50 -5.94
CA CYS A 113 1.05 -13.12 -5.35
C CYS A 113 1.37 -14.43 -4.60
N SER A 114 2.52 -14.47 -3.91
CA SER A 114 2.85 -15.50 -2.93
C SER A 114 2.04 -15.34 -1.63
N PHE A 115 2.15 -16.34 -0.75
CA PHE A 115 1.36 -16.45 0.48
C PHE A 115 2.30 -16.86 1.61
N ASP A 116 2.37 -16.06 2.67
CA ASP A 116 3.12 -16.41 3.88
C ASP A 116 2.46 -17.59 4.63
N ASN A 117 3.26 -18.48 5.21
CA ASN A 117 2.75 -19.70 5.83
C ASN A 117 2.22 -19.46 7.25
N LEU A 118 0.96 -19.02 7.36
CA LEU A 118 0.30 -18.74 8.64
C LEU A 118 0.22 -19.96 9.58
N SER A 119 0.20 -21.18 9.04
CA SER A 119 0.17 -22.40 9.85
C SER A 119 1.50 -22.65 10.59
N GLU A 120 2.61 -22.09 10.09
CA GLU A 120 3.91 -22.09 10.77
C GLU A 120 4.16 -20.82 11.57
N VAL A 121 3.81 -19.65 11.02
CA VAL A 121 4.02 -18.33 11.64
C VAL A 121 3.10 -18.12 12.85
N GLY A 122 1.86 -18.57 12.78
CA GLY A 122 0.86 -18.40 13.84
C GLY A 122 1.28 -18.95 15.21
N PRO A 123 1.73 -20.23 15.29
CA PRO A 123 2.28 -20.80 16.52
C PRO A 123 3.51 -20.05 17.07
N VAL A 124 4.37 -19.50 16.19
CA VAL A 124 5.51 -18.66 16.60
C VAL A 124 5.00 -17.37 17.23
N CYS A 125 4.06 -16.67 16.59
CA CYS A 125 3.48 -15.44 17.13
C CYS A 125 2.83 -15.66 18.50
N GLN A 126 2.12 -16.79 18.69
CA GLN A 126 1.54 -17.14 19.99
C GLN A 126 2.60 -17.41 21.06
N HIS A 127 3.70 -18.08 20.72
CA HIS A 127 4.79 -18.39 21.65
C HIS A 127 5.44 -17.11 22.23
N PHE A 128 5.75 -16.13 21.38
CA PHE A 128 6.28 -14.83 21.80
C PHE A 128 5.21 -13.87 22.33
N GLY A 129 3.92 -14.20 22.18
CA GLY A 129 2.79 -13.36 22.60
C GLY A 129 2.69 -12.04 21.82
N VAL A 130 3.08 -12.05 20.54
CA VAL A 130 3.08 -10.88 19.64
C VAL A 130 1.82 -10.80 18.81
N TRP A 131 1.47 -9.58 18.36
CA TRP A 131 0.31 -9.36 17.50
C TRP A 131 0.57 -9.90 16.09
N LEU A 132 -0.29 -10.80 15.60
CA LEU A 132 -0.26 -11.27 14.21
C LEU A 132 -1.30 -10.54 13.35
N HIS A 133 -0.81 -9.72 12.41
CA HIS A 133 -1.62 -9.12 11.35
C HIS A 133 -1.45 -9.89 10.04
N VAL A 134 -2.56 -10.09 9.32
CA VAL A 134 -2.62 -10.73 8.01
C VAL A 134 -3.17 -9.73 6.98
N ASP A 135 -2.29 -9.21 6.11
CA ASP A 135 -2.69 -8.40 4.95
C ASP A 135 -3.12 -9.31 3.79
N GLY A 136 -4.42 -9.43 3.60
CA GLY A 136 -5.04 -10.08 2.45
C GLY A 136 -5.57 -9.08 1.43
N ALA A 137 -4.97 -7.89 1.27
CA ALA A 137 -5.54 -6.80 0.45
C ALA A 137 -6.06 -7.26 -0.93
N TYR A 138 -5.31 -8.07 -1.67
CA TYR A 138 -5.75 -8.61 -2.96
C TYR A 138 -6.47 -9.97 -2.81
N ALA A 139 -5.76 -10.98 -2.28
CA ALA A 139 -6.25 -12.37 -2.24
C ALA A 139 -7.40 -12.59 -1.25
N GLY A 140 -7.56 -11.73 -0.25
CA GLY A 140 -8.55 -11.88 0.81
C GLY A 140 -10.00 -11.90 0.32
N ASN A 141 -10.27 -11.25 -0.81
CA ASN A 141 -11.58 -11.32 -1.48
C ASN A 141 -11.85 -12.71 -2.05
N ALA A 142 -10.81 -13.45 -2.45
CA ALA A 142 -10.92 -14.75 -3.08
C ALA A 142 -11.44 -15.84 -2.13
N PHE A 143 -11.30 -15.65 -0.81
CA PHE A 143 -11.75 -16.61 0.20
C PHE A 143 -13.29 -16.68 0.38
N ILE A 144 -14.05 -15.88 -0.39
CA ILE A 144 -15.48 -16.14 -0.61
C ILE A 144 -15.72 -17.43 -1.42
N CYS A 145 -14.74 -17.87 -2.23
CA CYS A 145 -14.74 -19.13 -2.96
C CYS A 145 -14.24 -20.25 -2.03
N PRO A 146 -15.07 -21.28 -1.71
CA PRO A 146 -14.69 -22.33 -0.76
C PRO A 146 -13.39 -23.07 -1.12
N GLU A 147 -13.15 -23.30 -2.40
CA GLU A 147 -11.98 -24.00 -2.93
C GLU A 147 -10.65 -23.25 -2.74
N LEU A 148 -10.70 -21.94 -2.45
CA LEU A 148 -9.51 -21.11 -2.19
C LEU A 148 -9.20 -20.94 -0.69
N LYS A 149 -10.08 -21.43 0.20
CA LYS A 149 -9.88 -21.36 1.65
C LYS A 149 -8.65 -22.10 2.19
N PRO A 150 -8.10 -23.15 1.57
CA PRO A 150 -6.84 -23.75 2.03
C PRO A 150 -5.66 -22.76 2.05
N LEU A 151 -5.69 -21.69 1.25
CA LEU A 151 -4.71 -20.60 1.25
C LEU A 151 -4.85 -19.65 2.46
N LEU A 152 -5.84 -19.89 3.33
CA LEU A 152 -6.13 -19.14 4.56
C LEU A 152 -5.86 -19.98 5.83
N ASN A 153 -5.33 -21.21 5.69
CA ASN A 153 -5.02 -22.10 6.83
C ASN A 153 -4.03 -21.44 7.80
N GLY A 154 -4.41 -21.29 9.07
CA GLY A 154 -3.65 -20.54 10.08
C GLY A 154 -4.22 -19.14 10.39
N ILE A 155 -5.30 -18.71 9.74
CA ILE A 155 -5.98 -17.45 10.08
C ILE A 155 -6.50 -17.43 11.53
N GLU A 156 -6.75 -18.59 12.13
CA GLU A 156 -7.13 -18.76 13.52
C GLU A 156 -6.05 -18.34 14.54
N TYR A 157 -4.84 -18.03 14.07
CA TYR A 157 -3.78 -17.39 14.87
C TYR A 157 -3.79 -15.86 14.79
N ALA A 158 -4.45 -15.25 13.80
CA ALA A 158 -4.37 -13.80 13.57
C ALA A 158 -5.17 -12.95 14.57
N ASP A 159 -4.57 -11.87 15.08
CA ASP A 159 -5.25 -10.83 15.85
C ASP A 159 -6.04 -9.88 14.95
N SER A 160 -5.58 -9.66 13.72
CA SER A 160 -6.27 -8.85 12.71
C SER A 160 -6.05 -9.30 11.27
N PHE A 161 -7.04 -9.06 10.42
CA PHE A 161 -7.03 -9.36 8.99
C PHE A 161 -7.63 -8.21 8.20
N ASN A 162 -7.08 -7.89 7.02
CA ASN A 162 -7.75 -7.00 6.06
C ASN A 162 -7.87 -7.60 4.66
N THR A 163 -8.88 -7.15 3.92
CA THR A 163 -8.97 -7.30 2.46
C THR A 163 -9.52 -6.01 1.85
N ASN A 164 -9.24 -5.78 0.58
CA ASN A 164 -9.70 -4.60 -0.15
C ASN A 164 -10.79 -4.98 -1.16
N PRO A 165 -12.09 -4.77 -0.85
CA PRO A 165 -13.14 -4.89 -1.86
C PRO A 165 -12.93 -4.00 -3.10
N ASN A 166 -12.16 -2.92 -2.97
CA ASN A 166 -11.74 -2.07 -4.09
C ASN A 166 -10.54 -2.56 -4.91
N LYS A 167 -9.96 -3.73 -4.59
CA LYS A 167 -9.03 -4.44 -5.48
C LYS A 167 -9.75 -5.48 -6.35
N TRP A 168 -10.55 -6.37 -5.74
CA TRP A 168 -11.06 -7.56 -6.45
C TRP A 168 -12.43 -8.04 -5.96
N LEU A 169 -13.33 -7.10 -5.61
CA LEU A 169 -14.72 -7.39 -5.24
C LEU A 169 -15.72 -6.35 -5.79
N LEU A 170 -15.41 -5.72 -6.92
CA LEU A 170 -16.30 -4.81 -7.66
C LEU A 170 -16.83 -3.57 -6.90
N VAL A 171 -16.23 -3.20 -5.76
CA VAL A 171 -16.56 -1.94 -5.06
C VAL A 171 -15.59 -0.85 -5.51
N ASN A 172 -16.07 0.32 -5.95
CA ASN A 172 -15.16 1.41 -6.32
C ASN A 172 -14.34 1.92 -5.12
N PHE A 173 -13.12 2.41 -5.38
CA PHE A 173 -12.29 3.07 -4.37
C PHE A 173 -13.04 4.23 -3.70
N ASP A 174 -12.93 4.48 -2.39
CA ASP A 174 -12.19 3.80 -1.32
C ASP A 174 -12.99 2.66 -0.64
N CYS A 175 -12.41 1.49 -0.43
CA CYS A 175 -13.04 0.41 0.34
C CYS A 175 -12.01 -0.63 0.79
N SER A 176 -11.60 -0.58 2.07
CA SER A 176 -10.78 -1.61 2.72
C SER A 176 -11.48 -2.09 3.98
N THR A 177 -11.68 -3.39 4.11
CA THR A 177 -12.36 -3.99 5.27
C THR A 177 -11.33 -4.63 6.19
N MET A 178 -11.39 -4.32 7.48
CA MET A 178 -10.50 -4.85 8.51
C MET A 178 -11.30 -5.50 9.64
N TRP A 179 -10.90 -6.71 10.01
CA TRP A 179 -11.41 -7.44 11.15
C TRP A 179 -10.36 -7.51 12.26
N VAL A 180 -10.82 -7.48 13.51
CA VAL A 180 -9.98 -7.72 14.69
C VAL A 180 -10.62 -8.76 15.60
N ARG A 181 -9.78 -9.61 16.21
CA ARG A 181 -10.18 -10.62 17.19
C ARG A 181 -10.75 -9.97 18.45
N ASP A 182 -10.03 -8.99 18.98
CA ASP A 182 -10.37 -8.25 20.18
C ASP A 182 -10.50 -6.76 19.85
N ARG A 183 -11.72 -6.23 19.94
CA ARG A 183 -12.01 -4.82 19.67
C ARG A 183 -11.45 -3.87 20.74
N ILE A 184 -11.32 -4.33 21.99
CA ILE A 184 -10.86 -3.49 23.10
C ILE A 184 -9.36 -3.26 22.99
N ARG A 185 -8.61 -4.29 22.58
CA ARG A 185 -7.18 -4.14 22.21
C ARG A 185 -6.97 -3.11 21.09
N LEU A 186 -7.85 -3.09 20.09
CA LEU A 186 -7.80 -2.09 19.02
C LEU A 186 -8.14 -0.68 19.54
N THR A 187 -9.30 -0.50 20.16
CA THR A 187 -9.81 0.83 20.52
C THR A 187 -9.01 1.48 21.64
N SER A 188 -8.55 0.72 22.64
CA SER A 188 -7.81 1.28 23.79
C SER A 188 -6.51 2.00 23.42
N ALA A 189 -5.99 1.80 22.21
CA ALA A 189 -4.84 2.53 21.67
C ALA A 189 -5.18 3.86 20.99
N LEU A 190 -6.45 4.11 20.67
CA LEU A 190 -6.93 5.22 19.83
C LEU A 190 -8.14 5.97 20.44
N VAL A 191 -8.47 5.71 21.71
CA VAL A 191 -9.58 6.39 22.40
C VAL A 191 -9.18 7.80 22.81
N VAL A 192 -9.87 8.77 22.23
CA VAL A 192 -9.94 10.16 22.70
C VAL A 192 -11.43 10.51 22.80
N ASP A 193 -11.91 10.81 24.01
CA ASP A 193 -13.35 10.95 24.30
C ASP A 193 -13.66 12.29 25.00
N PRO A 194 -13.63 13.42 24.27
CA PRO A 194 -14.03 14.72 24.81
C PRO A 194 -15.56 14.80 24.96
N LEU A 195 -16.02 15.62 25.90
CA LEU A 195 -17.44 15.74 26.27
C LEU A 195 -18.39 15.98 25.07
N TYR A 196 -17.97 16.76 24.07
CA TYR A 196 -18.78 17.04 22.87
C TYR A 196 -18.93 15.85 21.91
N LEU A 197 -18.24 14.73 22.16
CA LEU A 197 -18.37 13.47 21.43
C LEU A 197 -19.10 12.37 22.24
N GLN A 198 -19.46 12.63 23.49
CA GLN A 198 -20.15 11.66 24.35
C GLN A 198 -21.66 11.59 24.03
N HIS A 199 -22.27 10.43 24.28
CA HIS A 199 -23.71 10.22 24.07
C HIS A 199 -24.24 9.13 25.02
N GLY A 200 -25.56 9.14 25.26
CA GLY A 200 -26.21 8.23 26.21
C GLY A 200 -26.15 6.73 25.87
N TYR A 201 -25.54 6.35 24.74
CA TYR A 201 -25.45 4.96 24.26
C TYR A 201 -24.02 4.42 24.17
N SER A 202 -22.99 5.13 24.67
CA SER A 202 -21.57 4.72 24.54
C SER A 202 -21.24 3.34 25.13
N GLN A 203 -22.07 2.80 26.04
CA GLN A 203 -21.93 1.43 26.58
C GLN A 203 -22.62 0.35 25.71
N SER A 204 -23.51 0.75 24.80
CA SER A 204 -24.35 -0.15 23.99
C SER A 204 -24.08 -0.09 22.49
N ALA A 205 -23.51 1.01 21.99
CA ALA A 205 -23.21 1.24 20.58
C ALA A 205 -21.71 1.11 20.28
N ILE A 206 -21.36 0.85 19.02
CA ILE A 206 -19.95 0.78 18.57
C ILE A 206 -19.54 2.11 17.95
N ASP A 207 -18.72 2.86 18.67
CA ASP A 207 -18.12 4.11 18.20
C ASP A 207 -16.91 3.85 17.30
N TYR A 208 -17.17 3.67 16.00
CA TYR A 208 -16.16 3.44 14.95
C TYR A 208 -15.11 4.55 14.79
N ARG A 209 -15.23 5.70 15.48
CA ARG A 209 -14.18 6.72 15.55
C ARG A 209 -12.91 6.20 16.25
N HIS A 210 -13.05 5.20 17.13
CA HIS A 210 -11.94 4.61 17.89
C HIS A 210 -11.26 3.45 17.13
N TRP A 211 -11.64 3.19 15.89
CA TRP A 211 -11.20 2.05 15.07
C TRP A 211 -10.26 2.46 13.92
N GLY A 212 -9.88 3.74 13.86
CA GLY A 212 -9.05 4.33 12.82
C GLY A 212 -8.41 5.63 13.28
N VAL A 213 -7.59 6.23 12.43
CA VAL A 213 -6.91 7.50 12.71
C VAL A 213 -7.86 8.72 12.66
N PRO A 214 -8.77 8.87 11.66
CA PRO A 214 -9.63 10.05 11.58
C PRO A 214 -10.94 9.88 12.37
N LEU A 215 -11.37 10.98 13.03
CA LEU A 215 -12.69 11.09 13.65
C LEU A 215 -13.84 10.98 12.62
N SER A 216 -13.77 11.81 11.57
CA SER A 216 -14.82 11.91 10.54
C SER A 216 -14.74 10.77 9.54
N ARG A 217 -15.88 10.13 9.26
CA ARG A 217 -15.97 8.94 8.40
C ARG A 217 -17.21 8.95 7.51
N ARG A 218 -17.05 8.55 6.25
CA ARG A 218 -18.12 8.47 5.24
C ARG A 218 -18.93 7.17 5.38
N PHE A 219 -20.15 7.14 4.85
CA PHE A 219 -21.03 5.95 4.85
C PHE A 219 -20.62 4.89 3.80
N ARG A 220 -19.35 4.44 3.85
CA ARG A 220 -18.74 3.51 2.87
C ARG A 220 -19.45 2.17 2.75
N SER A 221 -20.09 1.70 3.82
CA SER A 221 -20.83 0.44 3.83
C SER A 221 -22.03 0.44 2.88
N LEU A 222 -22.57 1.61 2.49
CA LEU A 222 -23.69 1.68 1.55
C LEU A 222 -23.33 1.10 0.17
N LYS A 223 -22.21 1.52 -0.43
CA LYS A 223 -21.76 0.99 -1.74
C LYS A 223 -21.39 -0.50 -1.67
N LEU A 224 -20.74 -0.94 -0.58
CA LEU A 224 -20.46 -2.35 -0.34
C LEU A 224 -21.74 -3.18 -0.23
N TRP A 225 -22.77 -2.67 0.47
CA TRP A 225 -24.07 -3.33 0.60
C TRP A 225 -24.81 -3.44 -0.74
N PHE A 226 -24.77 -2.39 -1.57
CA PHE A 226 -25.31 -2.46 -2.94
C PHE A 226 -24.61 -3.53 -3.77
N VAL A 227 -23.27 -3.60 -3.78
CA VAL A 227 -22.51 -4.63 -4.51
C VAL A 227 -22.87 -6.04 -4.01
N LEU A 228 -22.82 -6.28 -2.69
CA LEU A 228 -23.16 -7.58 -2.09
C LEU A 228 -24.60 -8.03 -2.42
N ARG A 229 -25.57 -7.11 -2.47
CA ARG A 229 -26.97 -7.41 -2.79
C ARG A 229 -27.24 -7.55 -4.29
N ASN A 230 -26.54 -6.80 -5.14
CA ASN A 230 -26.75 -6.78 -6.59
C ASN A 230 -26.15 -8.01 -7.28
N TYR A 231 -24.91 -8.38 -6.92
CA TYR A 231 -24.24 -9.55 -7.49
C TYR A 231 -24.56 -10.85 -6.73
N GLY A 232 -24.85 -10.76 -5.43
CA GLY A 232 -24.95 -11.92 -4.55
C GLY A 232 -23.60 -12.63 -4.35
N ILE A 233 -23.56 -13.57 -3.41
CA ILE A 233 -22.33 -14.34 -3.13
C ILE A 233 -21.90 -15.15 -4.36
N SER A 234 -22.84 -15.83 -5.02
CA SER A 234 -22.56 -16.66 -6.20
C SER A 234 -22.03 -15.84 -7.38
N GLY A 235 -22.56 -14.64 -7.62
CA GLY A 235 -22.07 -13.77 -8.70
C GLY A 235 -20.65 -13.27 -8.43
N LEU A 236 -20.34 -12.90 -7.19
CA LEU A 236 -18.99 -12.49 -6.78
C LEU A 236 -17.98 -13.65 -6.81
N GLN A 237 -18.39 -14.86 -6.40
CA GLN A 237 -17.56 -16.05 -6.55
C GLN A 237 -17.27 -16.35 -8.03
N ASN A 238 -18.28 -16.27 -8.90
CA ASN A 238 -18.11 -16.51 -10.33
C ASN A 238 -17.18 -15.46 -10.98
N TYR A 239 -17.29 -14.19 -10.59
CA TYR A 239 -16.36 -13.13 -11.00
C TYR A 239 -14.91 -13.47 -10.66
N ILE A 240 -14.63 -13.90 -9.42
CA ILE A 240 -13.27 -14.27 -9.01
C ILE A 240 -12.78 -15.51 -9.77
N ARG A 241 -13.58 -16.57 -9.84
CA ARG A 241 -13.26 -17.79 -10.62
C ARG A 241 -12.95 -17.48 -12.07
N HIS A 242 -13.70 -16.56 -12.68
CA HIS A 242 -13.49 -16.13 -14.06
C HIS A 242 -12.15 -15.42 -14.26
N HIS A 243 -11.75 -14.50 -13.37
CA HIS A 243 -10.44 -13.86 -13.44
C HIS A 243 -9.28 -14.84 -13.19
N ILE A 244 -9.46 -15.85 -12.33
CA ILE A 244 -8.47 -16.93 -12.13
C ILE A 244 -8.34 -17.78 -13.41
N ARG A 245 -9.46 -18.15 -14.03
CA ARG A 245 -9.49 -18.85 -15.33
C ARG A 245 -8.77 -18.06 -16.43
N LEU A 246 -8.98 -16.74 -16.50
CA LEU A 246 -8.29 -15.85 -17.45
C LEU A 246 -6.78 -15.79 -17.21
N ALA A 247 -6.33 -15.67 -15.95
CA ALA A 247 -4.90 -15.74 -15.61
C ALA A 247 -4.30 -17.12 -15.93
N LYS A 248 -5.04 -18.21 -15.71
CA LYS A 248 -4.64 -19.56 -16.15
C LYS A 248 -4.58 -19.68 -17.68
N ARG A 249 -5.47 -19.06 -18.44
CA ARG A 249 -5.35 -18.98 -19.90
C ARG A 249 -4.05 -18.29 -20.31
N PHE A 250 -3.75 -17.12 -19.72
CA PHE A 250 -2.52 -16.38 -19.99
C PHE A 250 -1.26 -17.17 -19.62
N GLU A 251 -1.22 -17.83 -18.46
CA GLU A 251 -0.14 -18.74 -18.05
C GLU A 251 0.12 -19.82 -19.13
N GLN A 252 -0.93 -20.43 -19.67
CA GLN A 252 -0.79 -21.44 -20.73
C GLN A 252 -0.35 -20.87 -22.09
N LEU A 253 -0.54 -19.59 -22.36
CA LEU A 253 0.01 -18.92 -23.55
C LEU A 253 1.51 -18.67 -23.36
N VAL A 254 1.92 -18.13 -22.20
CA VAL A 254 3.34 -17.91 -21.84
C VAL A 254 4.12 -19.22 -21.89
N LEU A 255 3.60 -20.30 -21.31
CA LEU A 255 4.28 -21.60 -21.26
C LEU A 255 4.45 -22.28 -22.63
N LYS A 256 3.64 -21.92 -23.64
CA LYS A 256 3.78 -22.44 -25.01
C LYS A 256 4.91 -21.76 -25.79
N ASP A 257 5.21 -20.49 -25.50
CA ASP A 257 6.28 -19.76 -26.16
C ASP A 257 7.62 -19.98 -25.42
N LYS A 258 8.52 -20.74 -26.05
CA LYS A 258 9.82 -21.11 -25.48
C LYS A 258 10.72 -19.91 -25.17
N ARG A 259 10.46 -18.72 -25.74
CA ARG A 259 11.19 -17.48 -25.47
C ARG A 259 10.96 -16.96 -24.05
N PHE A 260 9.84 -17.32 -23.43
CA PHE A 260 9.43 -16.82 -22.11
C PHE A 260 9.58 -17.87 -21.00
N GLU A 261 9.50 -17.39 -19.76
CA GLU A 261 9.33 -18.20 -18.54
C GLU A 261 8.30 -17.55 -17.60
N VAL A 262 7.51 -18.39 -16.92
CA VAL A 262 6.60 -17.98 -15.83
C VAL A 262 7.39 -17.98 -14.52
N CYS A 263 7.31 -16.89 -13.76
CA CYS A 263 8.15 -16.60 -12.60
C CYS A 263 7.41 -16.69 -11.25
N ASN A 264 6.13 -17.08 -11.23
CA ASN A 264 5.36 -17.29 -10.01
C ASN A 264 4.45 -18.52 -10.12
N GLU A 265 4.06 -19.07 -8.97
CA GLU A 265 2.99 -20.07 -8.91
C GLU A 265 1.63 -19.37 -9.08
N VAL A 266 1.04 -19.42 -10.28
CA VAL A 266 -0.20 -18.70 -10.61
C VAL A 266 -1.40 -19.32 -9.87
N LYS A 267 -1.64 -18.84 -8.64
CA LYS A 267 -2.76 -19.26 -7.77
C LYS A 267 -4.04 -18.48 -8.01
N LEU A 268 -3.91 -17.21 -8.38
CA LEU A 268 -5.01 -16.25 -8.51
C LEU A 268 -4.95 -15.52 -9.88
N GLY A 269 -5.36 -14.25 -9.95
CA GLY A 269 -5.44 -13.48 -11.19
C GLY A 269 -4.14 -12.81 -11.67
N LEU A 270 -2.98 -13.11 -11.06
CA LEU A 270 -1.67 -12.51 -11.38
C LEU A 270 -0.72 -13.54 -11.99
N VAL A 271 -0.18 -13.23 -13.17
CA VAL A 271 0.93 -13.95 -13.81
C VAL A 271 2.15 -13.05 -13.86
N CYS A 272 3.26 -13.53 -13.31
CA CYS A 272 4.59 -12.94 -13.46
C CYS A 272 5.33 -13.71 -14.55
N PHE A 273 5.87 -13.01 -15.54
CA PHE A 273 6.58 -13.63 -16.65
C PHE A 273 7.74 -12.76 -17.12
N ARG A 274 8.67 -13.34 -17.86
CA ARG A 274 9.77 -12.62 -18.52
C ARG A 274 10.22 -13.35 -19.78
N LEU A 275 10.86 -12.63 -20.69
CA LEU A 275 11.76 -13.23 -21.67
C LEU A 275 12.96 -13.85 -20.95
N LYS A 276 13.40 -15.01 -21.44
CA LYS A 276 14.69 -15.61 -21.09
C LYS A 276 15.80 -14.74 -21.67
N GLY A 277 16.77 -14.39 -20.84
CA GLY A 277 17.75 -13.35 -21.15
C GLY A 277 17.90 -12.41 -19.97
N SER A 278 18.50 -11.24 -20.20
CA SER A 278 18.83 -10.27 -19.15
C SER A 278 17.61 -9.47 -18.65
N ASP A 279 17.83 -8.69 -17.59
CA ASP A 279 16.80 -7.82 -17.02
C ASP A 279 16.59 -6.57 -17.88
N GLU A 280 17.63 -6.08 -18.56
CA GLU A 280 17.58 -4.96 -19.51
C GLU A 280 16.70 -5.31 -20.72
N LEU A 281 16.77 -6.54 -21.22
CA LEU A 281 15.90 -7.03 -22.29
C LEU A 281 14.41 -6.94 -21.88
N ASN A 282 14.11 -7.31 -20.63
CA ASN A 282 12.75 -7.27 -20.11
C ASN A 282 12.28 -5.83 -19.78
N GLN A 283 13.20 -4.96 -19.34
CA GLN A 283 12.95 -3.53 -19.18
C GLN A 283 12.63 -2.87 -20.53
N LYS A 284 13.39 -3.18 -21.59
CA LYS A 284 13.12 -2.73 -22.96
C LYS A 284 11.75 -3.21 -23.43
N LEU A 285 11.46 -4.52 -23.31
CA LEU A 285 10.17 -5.10 -23.70
C LEU A 285 8.99 -4.39 -23.03
N LEU A 286 9.03 -4.24 -21.70
CA LEU A 286 7.94 -3.61 -20.97
C LEU A 286 7.79 -2.13 -21.33
N SER A 287 8.91 -1.42 -21.53
CA SER A 287 8.90 0.00 -21.92
C SER A 287 8.28 0.20 -23.29
N SER A 288 8.65 -0.62 -24.29
CA SER A 288 8.06 -0.55 -25.65
C SER A 288 6.57 -0.86 -25.64
N ILE A 289 6.14 -1.92 -24.94
CA ILE A 289 4.71 -2.26 -24.81
C ILE A 289 3.94 -1.11 -24.15
N ASN A 290 4.42 -0.56 -23.03
CA ASN A 290 3.74 0.55 -22.35
C ASN A 290 3.73 1.83 -23.21
N ALA A 291 4.81 2.14 -23.93
CA ALA A 291 4.90 3.30 -24.82
C ALA A 291 3.93 3.21 -26.01
N SER A 292 3.57 1.99 -26.45
CA SER A 292 2.59 1.78 -27.52
C SER A 292 1.16 2.20 -27.14
N GLY A 293 0.84 2.29 -25.84
CA GLY A 293 -0.50 2.52 -25.34
C GLY A 293 -1.51 1.37 -25.56
N LYS A 294 -1.14 0.27 -26.24
CA LYS A 294 -2.04 -0.87 -26.52
C LYS A 294 -2.50 -1.57 -25.23
N ILE A 295 -1.58 -1.83 -24.30
CA ILE A 295 -1.83 -2.41 -22.98
C ILE A 295 -0.90 -1.77 -21.95
N HIS A 296 -1.28 -1.80 -20.67
CA HIS A 296 -0.44 -1.33 -19.56
C HIS A 296 -0.08 -2.47 -18.60
N MET A 297 1.21 -2.62 -18.34
CA MET A 297 1.76 -3.55 -17.35
C MET A 297 2.84 -2.85 -16.51
N VAL A 298 3.16 -3.44 -15.36
CA VAL A 298 4.19 -2.91 -14.45
C VAL A 298 5.17 -4.02 -14.05
N PRO A 299 6.41 -3.70 -13.69
CA PRO A 299 7.38 -4.71 -13.29
C PRO A 299 7.28 -5.04 -11.79
N ALA A 300 8.05 -6.04 -11.38
CA ALA A 300 8.57 -6.20 -10.02
C ALA A 300 9.94 -6.88 -10.06
N SER A 301 10.59 -6.98 -8.90
CA SER A 301 11.66 -7.95 -8.67
C SER A 301 11.06 -9.16 -7.95
N VAL A 302 11.41 -10.38 -8.38
CA VAL A 302 11.01 -11.66 -7.77
C VAL A 302 12.23 -12.57 -7.79
N ASN A 303 12.70 -13.03 -6.63
CA ASN A 303 13.99 -13.75 -6.50
C ASN A 303 15.13 -13.04 -7.25
N GLU A 304 15.24 -11.72 -7.01
CA GLU A 304 16.25 -10.79 -7.57
C GLU A 304 16.20 -10.61 -9.10
N LYS A 305 15.20 -11.18 -9.78
CA LYS A 305 14.97 -11.04 -11.22
C LYS A 305 13.88 -10.02 -11.54
N TYR A 306 14.12 -9.15 -12.52
CA TYR A 306 13.07 -8.32 -13.13
C TYR A 306 12.01 -9.20 -13.82
N VAL A 307 10.74 -8.99 -13.46
CA VAL A 307 9.59 -9.71 -14.04
C VAL A 307 8.50 -8.73 -14.45
N ILE A 308 7.79 -9.05 -15.53
CA ILE A 308 6.61 -8.32 -16.00
C ILE A 308 5.37 -8.93 -15.34
N ARG A 309 4.47 -8.07 -14.84
CA ARG A 309 3.25 -8.49 -14.12
C ARG A 309 2.02 -8.26 -14.98
N PHE A 310 1.36 -9.34 -15.38
CA PHE A 310 0.07 -9.33 -16.08
C PHE A 310 -1.08 -9.71 -15.15
N CYS A 311 -2.13 -8.89 -15.13
CA CYS A 311 -3.35 -9.13 -14.35
C CYS A 311 -4.56 -8.59 -15.13
N ALA A 312 -5.58 -9.42 -15.33
CA ALA A 312 -6.84 -8.96 -15.91
C ALA A 312 -7.62 -8.12 -14.88
N VAL A 313 -7.76 -6.81 -15.13
CA VAL A 313 -8.37 -5.85 -14.19
C VAL A 313 -9.76 -5.33 -14.59
N VAL A 314 -10.11 -5.35 -15.88
CA VAL A 314 -11.42 -4.86 -16.34
C VAL A 314 -12.54 -5.83 -15.91
N GLN A 315 -13.67 -5.30 -15.46
CA GLN A 315 -14.75 -6.07 -14.82
C GLN A 315 -15.28 -7.22 -15.68
N ASN A 316 -15.39 -7.00 -16.99
CA ASN A 316 -15.93 -7.93 -17.98
C ASN A 316 -14.84 -8.45 -18.91
N ALA A 317 -13.62 -8.67 -18.40
CA ALA A 317 -12.52 -9.26 -19.17
C ALA A 317 -12.96 -10.60 -19.80
N THR A 318 -12.49 -10.87 -21.00
CA THR A 318 -12.84 -12.09 -21.78
C THR A 318 -11.59 -12.75 -22.33
N ASP A 319 -11.74 -13.92 -22.94
CA ASP A 319 -10.62 -14.67 -23.52
C ASP A 319 -9.96 -13.87 -24.66
N GLU A 320 -10.75 -13.13 -25.45
CA GLU A 320 -10.27 -12.27 -26.53
C GLU A 320 -9.36 -11.14 -26.01
N HIS A 321 -9.62 -10.60 -24.81
CA HIS A 321 -8.75 -9.61 -24.18
C HIS A 321 -7.41 -10.20 -23.73
N ILE A 322 -7.40 -11.49 -23.36
CA ILE A 322 -6.17 -12.22 -22.98
C ILE A 322 -5.35 -12.55 -24.22
N ASP A 323 -6.02 -13.01 -25.27
CA ASP A 323 -5.39 -13.36 -26.54
C ASP A 323 -4.80 -12.11 -27.21
N TYR A 324 -5.53 -10.98 -27.24
CA TYR A 324 -5.02 -9.69 -27.71
C TYR A 324 -3.81 -9.19 -26.90
N ALA A 325 -3.87 -9.27 -25.57
CA ALA A 325 -2.75 -8.87 -24.74
C ALA A 325 -1.50 -9.74 -24.98
N TRP A 326 -1.70 -11.04 -25.21
CA TRP A 326 -0.61 -11.96 -25.55
C TRP A 326 -0.05 -11.71 -26.96
N GLU A 327 -0.91 -11.46 -27.95
CA GLU A 327 -0.52 -11.08 -29.31
C GLU A 327 0.42 -9.86 -29.27
N VAL A 328 0.01 -8.78 -28.60
CA VAL A 328 0.84 -7.57 -28.40
C VAL A 328 2.17 -7.89 -27.71
N ILE A 329 2.17 -8.73 -26.67
CA ILE A 329 3.42 -9.13 -26.00
C ILE A 329 4.35 -9.88 -26.96
N THR A 330 3.80 -10.77 -27.79
CA THR A 330 4.60 -11.56 -28.74
C THR A 330 5.06 -10.76 -29.97
N GLU A 331 4.30 -9.76 -30.41
CA GLU A 331 4.66 -8.79 -31.46
C GLU A 331 5.92 -8.03 -31.01
N PHE A 332 5.83 -7.27 -29.92
CA PHE A 332 6.96 -6.50 -29.37
C PHE A 332 8.16 -7.36 -28.98
N ALA A 333 7.95 -8.59 -28.49
CA ALA A 333 9.05 -9.50 -28.19
C ALA A 333 9.74 -10.05 -29.46
N THR A 334 9.02 -10.14 -30.59
CA THR A 334 9.63 -10.55 -31.87
C THR A 334 10.50 -9.43 -32.42
N GLU A 335 9.94 -8.22 -32.55
CA GLU A 335 10.68 -7.02 -33.00
C GLU A 335 11.93 -6.74 -32.17
N LEU A 336 11.82 -6.85 -30.84
CA LEU A 336 12.93 -6.64 -29.93
C LEU A 336 14.03 -7.70 -30.08
N LEU A 337 13.68 -8.97 -30.25
CA LEU A 337 14.66 -10.06 -30.40
C LEU A 337 15.31 -10.05 -31.80
N GLU A 338 14.59 -9.67 -32.85
CA GLU A 338 15.16 -9.45 -34.18
C GLU A 338 16.17 -8.30 -34.16
N THR A 339 15.82 -7.17 -33.56
CA THR A 339 16.73 -6.03 -33.38
C THR A 339 17.98 -6.44 -32.57
N TYR A 340 17.78 -7.16 -31.46
CA TYR A 340 18.88 -7.59 -30.58
C TYR A 340 19.82 -8.61 -31.24
N ASN A 341 19.30 -9.50 -32.08
CA ASN A 341 20.13 -10.40 -32.87
C ASN A 341 20.90 -9.65 -33.97
N LEU A 342 20.28 -8.67 -34.64
CA LEU A 342 20.95 -7.82 -35.63
C LEU A 342 22.07 -6.96 -35.01
N GLU A 343 21.86 -6.39 -33.82
CA GLU A 343 22.90 -5.69 -33.04
C GLU A 343 24.07 -6.64 -32.75
N LYS A 344 23.77 -7.86 -32.28
CA LYS A 344 24.78 -8.86 -31.91
C LYS A 344 25.55 -9.46 -33.11
N ASP A 345 24.90 -9.61 -34.25
CA ASP A 345 25.53 -10.04 -35.50
C ASP A 345 26.36 -8.91 -36.15
N GLN A 346 26.19 -7.66 -35.71
CA GLN A 346 27.00 -6.49 -36.11
C GLN A 346 28.20 -6.23 -35.18
N GLU A 347 28.16 -6.61 -33.89
CA GLU A 347 29.31 -6.54 -32.97
C GLU A 347 30.64 -7.09 -33.55
N PRO A 348 30.72 -8.24 -34.26
CA PRO A 348 31.98 -8.70 -34.85
C PRO A 348 32.56 -7.81 -35.98
N ALA A 349 31.82 -6.80 -36.46
CA ALA A 349 32.35 -5.76 -37.32
C ALA A 349 32.96 -4.57 -36.54
N ASP A 350 32.46 -4.31 -35.32
CA ASP A 350 32.91 -3.21 -34.46
C ASP A 350 34.21 -3.51 -33.69
N ASP A 351 34.61 -4.79 -33.55
CA ASP A 351 35.93 -5.19 -33.05
C ASP A 351 37.09 -4.45 -33.76
N VAL A 352 36.96 -4.23 -35.07
CA VAL A 352 37.94 -3.47 -35.87
C VAL A 352 37.97 -1.98 -35.47
N PHE A 353 36.81 -1.43 -35.11
CA PHE A 353 36.65 -0.05 -34.66
C PHE A 353 37.15 0.15 -33.22
N GLU A 354 36.90 -0.82 -32.32
CA GLU A 354 37.48 -0.85 -30.97
C GLU A 354 39.01 -0.95 -31.00
N ILE A 355 39.60 -1.78 -31.87
CA ILE A 355 41.06 -1.85 -32.03
C ILE A 355 41.64 -0.50 -32.47
N LEU A 356 40.94 0.23 -33.34
CA LEU A 356 41.32 1.57 -33.80
C LEU A 356 41.16 2.63 -32.69
N ASP A 357 40.09 2.57 -31.91
CA ASP A 357 39.88 3.52 -30.80
C ASP A 357 40.79 3.24 -29.60
N ARG A 358 41.13 1.97 -29.32
CA ARG A 358 42.15 1.60 -28.33
C ARG A 358 43.52 2.15 -28.72
N LYS A 359 43.92 2.02 -29.98
CA LYS A 359 45.14 2.68 -30.52
C LYS A 359 45.10 4.21 -30.40
N LYS A 360 43.94 4.84 -30.65
CA LYS A 360 43.77 6.30 -30.44
C LYS A 360 43.91 6.67 -28.96
N LYS A 361 43.28 5.94 -28.05
CA LYS A 361 43.33 6.17 -26.59
C LYS A 361 44.74 5.97 -26.03
N GLU A 362 45.46 4.92 -26.44
CA GLU A 362 46.87 4.71 -26.09
C GLU A 362 47.75 5.88 -26.58
N THR A 363 47.55 6.34 -27.82
CA THR A 363 48.26 7.52 -28.37
C THR A 363 47.96 8.81 -27.60
N LEU A 364 46.71 8.99 -27.14
CA LEU A 364 46.27 10.12 -26.32
C LEU A 364 46.83 10.05 -24.90
N ALA A 365 46.90 8.86 -24.30
CA ALA A 365 47.51 8.63 -23.00
C ALA A 365 49.02 8.91 -23.03
N TYR A 366 49.72 8.49 -24.09
CA TYR A 366 51.13 8.84 -24.31
C TYR A 366 51.35 10.37 -24.39
N LYS A 367 50.53 11.08 -25.17
CA LYS A 367 50.57 12.56 -25.25
C LYS A 367 50.26 13.24 -23.91
N ARG A 368 49.29 12.74 -23.14
CA ARG A 368 48.95 13.26 -21.80
C ARG A 368 50.08 13.01 -20.80
N SER A 369 50.69 11.82 -20.80
CA SER A 369 51.88 11.48 -20.01
C SER A 369 53.06 12.44 -20.28
N PHE A 370 53.29 12.78 -21.56
CA PHE A 370 54.32 13.75 -21.96
C PHE A 370 54.06 15.14 -21.37
N PHE A 371 52.84 15.66 -21.47
CA PHE A 371 52.47 16.95 -20.87
C PHE A 371 52.51 16.95 -19.33
N VAL A 372 52.09 15.87 -18.66
CA VAL A 372 52.13 15.77 -17.19
C VAL A 372 53.57 15.76 -16.67
N ARG A 373 54.51 15.10 -17.37
CA ARG A 373 55.96 15.18 -17.05
C ARG A 373 56.54 16.59 -17.19
N MET A 374 56.02 17.39 -18.12
CA MET A 374 56.45 18.78 -18.32
C MET A 374 56.01 19.73 -17.19
N VAL A 375 54.95 19.38 -16.45
CA VAL A 375 54.39 20.20 -15.35
C VAL A 375 54.90 19.75 -13.97
N SER A 376 55.62 18.62 -13.88
CA SER A 376 56.03 17.99 -12.61
C SER A 376 57.54 17.93 -12.34
N ASP A 377 58.40 18.44 -13.26
CA ASP A 377 59.84 18.63 -12.99
C ASP A 377 60.22 20.12 -12.94
N PRO A 378 60.47 20.69 -11.74
CA PRO A 378 60.84 22.10 -11.57
C PRO A 378 62.16 22.49 -12.26
N LYS A 379 63.01 21.53 -12.67
CA LYS A 379 64.29 21.82 -13.36
C LYS A 379 64.09 22.35 -14.79
N ILE A 380 62.88 22.26 -15.33
CA ILE A 380 62.58 22.63 -16.72
C ILE A 380 62.30 24.15 -16.88
N TYR A 381 62.08 24.92 -15.80
CA TYR A 381 61.46 26.26 -15.92
C TYR A 381 62.28 27.52 -15.56
N ASN A 382 63.49 27.45 -14.97
CA ASN A 382 64.35 28.67 -14.86
C ASN A 382 65.85 28.40 -14.59
N PRO A 383 66.79 28.77 -15.48
CA PRO A 383 68.23 28.57 -15.27
C PRO A 383 68.90 29.58 -14.32
N LYS A 384 68.17 30.50 -13.66
CA LYS A 384 68.75 31.56 -12.80
C LYS A 384 68.68 31.33 -11.29
N ILE A 385 68.13 30.22 -10.80
CA ILE A 385 68.05 29.90 -9.34
C ILE A 385 68.97 28.72 -8.98
N ALA A 386 70.19 28.73 -9.53
CA ALA A 386 71.23 27.74 -9.25
C ALA A 386 72.51 28.42 -8.69
N LYS A 387 72.37 29.16 -7.57
CA LYS A 387 73.49 29.73 -6.80
C LYS A 387 73.04 30.20 -5.41
N THR A 388 73.13 29.31 -4.41
CA THR A 388 73.78 29.50 -3.08
C THR A 388 73.41 28.35 -2.14
N LEU A 389 74.41 27.83 -1.41
CA LEU A 389 74.23 26.79 -0.39
C LEU A 389 73.87 27.39 0.99
N PRO A 390 73.35 26.61 1.94
CA PRO A 390 72.83 27.11 3.20
C PRO A 390 73.92 27.30 4.27
N SER A 391 73.67 28.17 5.26
CA SER A 391 74.39 28.12 6.54
C SER A 391 73.57 28.63 7.72
N THR A 392 73.46 27.74 8.73
CA THR A 392 73.44 28.02 10.18
C THR A 392 72.36 28.90 10.85
N ARG A 393 71.68 28.22 11.79
CA ARG A 393 71.51 28.58 13.23
C ARG A 393 70.35 29.48 13.70
N ARG A 394 69.51 28.81 14.52
CA ARG A 394 69.16 29.11 15.93
C ARG A 394 68.19 30.25 16.26
N HIS A 395 67.22 29.85 17.12
CA HIS A 395 66.67 30.62 18.26
C HIS A 395 65.85 31.88 17.93
N VAL A 396 64.87 32.31 18.74
CA VAL A 396 64.04 31.67 19.78
C VAL A 396 62.90 32.65 20.11
N THR A 397 61.74 32.20 20.63
CA THR A 397 60.68 33.03 21.28
C THR A 397 60.00 34.13 20.42
N ASP A 398 58.86 34.72 20.75
CA ASP A 398 57.66 34.35 21.55
C ASP A 398 56.61 35.49 21.37
N SER A 399 55.34 35.22 21.69
CA SER A 399 54.33 36.19 22.16
C SER A 399 53.77 37.31 21.25
N GLY A 400 52.51 37.69 21.54
CA GLY A 400 51.91 39.01 21.20
C GLY A 400 51.22 39.09 19.82
N ALA A 401 49.89 38.98 19.64
CA ALA A 401 48.70 39.58 20.29
C ALA A 401 48.24 40.93 19.67
N SER A 402 46.92 41.16 19.70
CA SER A 402 46.15 42.33 19.19
C SER A 402 46.09 42.50 17.65
N VAL A 403 45.10 43.14 17.01
CA VAL A 403 43.61 43.26 17.11
C VAL A 403 43.21 44.42 16.16
N ASP A 404 42.00 44.34 15.58
CA ASP A 404 41.28 45.37 14.80
C ASP A 404 41.91 45.96 13.51
N ASN A 405 41.22 45.76 12.39
CA ASN A 405 40.29 46.75 11.82
C ASN A 405 39.67 46.30 10.47
N GLY A 406 38.52 46.87 10.10
CA GLY A 406 38.10 47.01 8.69
C GLY A 406 36.83 46.27 8.27
N VAL A 407 35.74 47.02 8.07
CA VAL A 407 34.46 46.55 7.55
C VAL A 407 34.51 46.38 6.02
N SER A 408 33.92 45.30 5.50
CA SER A 408 33.37 45.24 4.13
C SER A 408 32.29 44.16 4.04
N ILE A 409 31.06 44.55 3.70
CA ILE A 409 29.94 43.62 3.49
C ILE A 409 29.86 43.25 2.01
N GLN A 410 30.22 42.01 1.69
CA GLN A 410 29.84 41.35 0.43
C GLN A 410 29.52 39.87 0.69
N THR A 411 28.24 39.53 0.59
CA THR A 411 27.76 38.16 0.35
C THR A 411 28.05 37.77 -1.11
N PRO A 412 28.37 36.50 -1.43
CA PRO A 412 27.37 35.44 -1.31
C PRO A 412 27.88 34.06 -0.86
N ILE A 413 27.13 33.40 0.02
CA ILE A 413 27.10 31.93 0.07
C ILE A 413 25.63 31.51 0.06
N ALA A 414 25.20 30.88 -1.03
CA ALA A 414 23.86 30.34 -1.16
C ALA A 414 23.74 29.05 -0.35
N SER A 415 23.00 29.09 0.76
CA SER A 415 22.63 27.90 1.52
C SER A 415 21.60 27.09 0.75
N TRP A 416 21.91 25.83 0.46
CA TRP A 416 20.97 24.89 -0.13
C TRP A 416 19.86 24.54 0.88
N ILE A 417 18.65 25.07 0.67
CA ILE A 417 17.31 24.55 1.06
C ILE A 417 16.29 25.54 0.46
N SER A 418 15.63 25.20 -0.67
CA SER A 418 14.39 25.86 -1.17
C SER A 418 13.94 25.40 -2.58
N TRP A 419 13.85 24.09 -2.86
CA TRP A 419 13.45 23.58 -4.20
C TRP A 419 12.14 22.77 -4.29
N PRO A 420 11.09 23.14 -3.53
CA PRO A 420 9.72 22.91 -4.03
C PRO A 420 8.78 24.13 -3.90
N LEU A 421 9.31 25.34 -3.66
CA LEU A 421 8.51 26.57 -3.52
C LEU A 421 8.61 27.54 -4.72
N ALA A 422 9.63 27.41 -5.57
CA ALA A 422 9.80 28.26 -6.76
C ALA A 422 8.75 28.00 -7.87
N PHE A 423 8.15 26.80 -7.89
CA PHE A 423 7.18 26.41 -8.92
C PHE A 423 5.80 27.09 -8.78
N LEU A 424 5.55 27.80 -7.67
CA LEU A 424 4.27 28.49 -7.42
C LEU A 424 4.29 30.00 -7.75
N PHE A 425 5.43 30.55 -8.18
CA PHE A 425 5.58 31.99 -8.44
C PHE A 425 6.26 32.32 -9.79
N GLN A 426 6.37 31.36 -10.71
CA GLN A 426 6.81 31.59 -12.08
C GLN A 426 5.74 31.16 -13.09
N GLY A 427 4.71 32.00 -13.19
CA GLY A 427 3.73 32.00 -14.27
C GLY A 427 3.12 33.38 -14.35
N VAL A 428 3.08 33.96 -15.57
CA VAL A 428 2.66 35.34 -15.89
C VAL A 428 3.67 36.42 -15.49
N PHE A 429 4.54 36.79 -16.43
CA PHE A 429 4.67 38.16 -16.96
C PHE A 429 5.16 38.08 -18.42
N ASP A 430 4.74 39.06 -19.23
CA ASP A 430 4.91 39.22 -20.68
C ASP A 430 4.21 38.12 -21.54
N ASP A 431 3.41 38.42 -22.58
CA ASP A 431 3.11 39.70 -23.25
C ASP A 431 1.65 39.78 -23.75
N VAL A 432 1.23 40.95 -24.23
CA VAL A 432 -0.18 41.36 -24.44
C VAL A 432 -0.71 41.10 -25.86
N SER A 433 -1.80 40.32 -25.99
CA SER A 433 -2.85 40.58 -27.01
C SER A 433 -4.16 39.80 -26.80
N SER A 434 -5.25 40.55 -26.60
CA SER A 434 -6.66 40.25 -26.94
C SER A 434 -7.17 38.79 -27.07
N SER A 435 -7.99 38.35 -26.11
CA SER A 435 -9.40 38.00 -26.39
C SER A 435 -10.18 37.72 -25.09
N GLU A 436 -11.37 38.32 -24.95
CA GLU A 436 -12.27 38.05 -23.82
C GLU A 436 -12.99 36.70 -23.98
N VAL A 437 -13.03 35.88 -22.93
CA VAL A 437 -14.12 34.89 -22.73
C VAL A 437 -14.49 34.83 -21.24
N PRO A 438 -15.74 35.19 -20.84
CA PRO A 438 -16.13 35.22 -19.43
C PRO A 438 -16.57 33.85 -18.92
N VAL A 439 -15.88 33.31 -17.90
CA VAL A 439 -16.29 32.08 -17.21
C VAL A 439 -17.45 32.37 -16.26
N ARG A 440 -18.68 32.27 -16.77
CA ARG A 440 -19.92 32.34 -15.99
C ARG A 440 -20.14 31.03 -15.22
N PHE A 441 -20.00 31.07 -13.89
CA PHE A 441 -20.60 30.05 -13.04
C PHE A 441 -22.13 30.18 -13.09
N ARG A 442 -22.81 29.19 -13.66
CA ARG A 442 -24.28 29.06 -13.62
C ARG A 442 -24.71 28.15 -12.47
N HIS A 443 -25.89 28.44 -11.92
CA HIS A 443 -26.39 27.89 -10.66
C HIS A 443 -26.60 26.37 -10.68
N LEU A 444 -26.27 25.74 -9.54
CA LEU A 444 -26.80 24.45 -9.14
C LEU A 444 -28.20 24.64 -8.55
N ASP A 445 -29.22 24.68 -9.41
CA ASP A 445 -30.60 24.57 -8.94
C ASP A 445 -30.94 23.11 -8.62
N THR A 446 -31.14 22.82 -7.33
CA THR A 446 -31.67 21.54 -6.86
C THR A 446 -33.15 21.40 -7.20
N MET A 447 -33.49 20.52 -8.15
CA MET A 447 -34.85 19.96 -8.24
C MET A 447 -34.82 18.45 -8.51
N VAL A 448 -35.26 17.70 -7.50
CA VAL A 448 -35.54 16.26 -7.61
C VAL A 448 -36.90 16.06 -8.28
N ARG A 449 -36.96 15.30 -9.37
CA ARG A 449 -38.17 14.55 -9.75
C ARG A 449 -37.87 13.36 -10.66
N LEU A 450 -38.05 12.16 -10.10
CA LEU A 450 -38.11 10.92 -10.86
C LEU A 450 -39.46 10.81 -11.60
N LYS A 451 -39.44 10.42 -12.87
CA LYS A 451 -40.55 9.70 -13.50
C LYS A 451 -40.01 8.77 -14.59
N ALA A 452 -40.47 7.53 -14.57
CA ALA A 452 -40.06 6.50 -15.51
C ALA A 452 -40.70 6.72 -16.89
N ILE A 453 -39.98 6.34 -17.94
CA ILE A 453 -40.53 6.10 -19.27
C ILE A 453 -40.55 4.59 -19.49
N ARG A 454 -41.63 4.10 -20.09
CA ARG A 454 -41.90 2.69 -20.40
C ARG A 454 -42.31 2.67 -21.87
N ASP A 455 -41.65 1.88 -22.69
CA ASP A 455 -41.96 1.79 -24.12
C ASP A 455 -43.34 1.17 -24.37
N GLY A 456 -43.99 1.57 -25.47
CA GLY A 456 -45.24 0.98 -25.94
C GLY A 456 -45.95 1.81 -27.01
N ASN A 457 -45.89 1.35 -28.27
CA ASN A 457 -46.68 1.87 -29.40
C ASN A 457 -47.76 0.84 -29.81
N GLN A 458 -48.74 1.23 -30.62
CA GLN A 458 -50.04 0.52 -30.81
C GLN A 458 -50.10 -0.36 -32.10
N SER A 459 -51.14 -1.14 -32.46
CA SER A 459 -52.55 -1.20 -31.98
C SER A 459 -53.21 -2.61 -31.80
N PRO A 460 -54.18 -3.16 -32.60
CA PRO A 460 -55.45 -3.53 -31.95
C PRO A 460 -56.14 -4.90 -32.26
N THR A 461 -56.78 -5.49 -31.22
CA THR A 461 -58.10 -6.23 -31.19
C THR A 461 -58.29 -7.58 -31.94
N PRO A 462 -59.35 -8.41 -31.67
CA PRO A 462 -60.51 -8.27 -30.73
C PRO A 462 -60.95 -9.51 -29.84
N HIS A 463 -61.72 -9.21 -28.77
CA HIS A 463 -62.86 -9.96 -28.12
C HIS A 463 -62.71 -11.37 -27.47
N PRO A 464 -63.65 -11.82 -26.57
CA PRO A 464 -64.66 -11.08 -25.76
C PRO A 464 -64.79 -11.44 -24.24
N GLU A 465 -65.37 -10.49 -23.48
CA GLU A 465 -66.35 -10.60 -22.36
C GLU A 465 -66.18 -11.53 -21.13
N ARG A 466 -66.20 -10.92 -19.93
CA ARG A 466 -67.30 -11.07 -18.94
C ARG A 466 -67.31 -9.95 -17.88
N GLU A 467 -68.51 -9.55 -17.45
CA GLU A 467 -68.75 -8.44 -16.51
C GLU A 467 -68.73 -8.84 -15.02
N SER A 468 -68.40 -7.92 -14.09
CA SER A 468 -69.39 -7.31 -13.16
C SER A 468 -68.81 -6.49 -11.96
N LYS A 469 -69.19 -5.20 -11.95
CA LYS A 469 -69.54 -4.26 -10.83
C LYS A 469 -68.84 -4.29 -9.44
N SER A 470 -68.34 -3.11 -9.03
CA SER A 470 -67.97 -2.71 -7.64
C SER A 470 -69.20 -2.31 -6.78
N PRO A 471 -69.06 -2.04 -5.45
CA PRO A 471 -68.78 -0.64 -5.02
C PRO A 471 -67.97 -0.40 -3.70
N LYS A 472 -67.36 0.80 -3.64
CA LYS A 472 -67.11 1.78 -2.53
C LYS A 472 -67.46 1.40 -1.06
N ARG A 473 -66.90 1.94 0.05
CA ARG A 473 -65.73 2.78 0.49
C ARG A 473 -66.07 3.28 1.93
N SER A 474 -65.21 3.05 2.94
CA SER A 474 -64.97 3.75 4.26
C SER A 474 -66.09 4.41 5.13
N PRO A 475 -65.92 4.46 6.47
CA PRO A 475 -66.05 5.74 7.22
C PRO A 475 -65.02 5.98 8.37
N ILE A 476 -65.18 7.10 9.13
CA ILE A 476 -64.20 7.78 10.03
C ILE A 476 -64.75 7.91 11.50
N MET A 477 -63.87 8.21 12.48
CA MET A 477 -64.11 8.41 13.95
C MET A 477 -65.08 9.55 14.37
N PRO A 478 -65.48 9.67 15.67
CA PRO A 478 -64.81 10.64 16.59
C PRO A 478 -64.76 10.29 18.13
N ARG A 479 -64.19 11.21 18.95
CA ARG A 479 -63.88 11.17 20.42
C ARG A 479 -65.04 11.54 21.39
N LYS A 480 -64.93 11.18 22.71
CA LYS A 480 -65.12 12.11 23.89
C LYS A 480 -64.73 11.58 25.31
N ASN A 481 -64.43 12.56 26.18
CA ASN A 481 -63.84 12.72 27.54
C ASN A 481 -64.31 11.95 28.84
N SER A 482 -63.33 11.69 29.75
CA SER A 482 -63.17 11.86 31.26
C SER A 482 -64.37 12.05 32.24
N PRO A 483 -64.31 11.78 33.59
CA PRO A 483 -63.20 12.10 34.55
C PRO A 483 -62.94 11.19 35.82
N LEU A 484 -62.05 11.67 36.72
CA LEU A 484 -61.51 11.11 38.00
C LEU A 484 -62.44 11.23 39.24
N PRO A 485 -62.16 10.54 40.39
CA PRO A 485 -61.44 11.17 41.53
C PRO A 485 -60.50 10.25 42.38
N MET A 486 -59.79 10.84 43.37
CA MET A 486 -58.84 10.20 44.31
C MET A 486 -59.46 9.70 45.63
N THR A 487 -58.79 8.79 46.37
CA THR A 487 -58.66 8.82 47.85
C THR A 487 -57.66 7.77 48.40
N ALA A 488 -57.06 8.07 49.55
CA ALA A 488 -56.33 7.17 50.47
C ALA A 488 -56.73 7.55 51.93
N PRO A 489 -56.58 6.69 52.96
CA PRO A 489 -55.32 6.70 53.73
C PRO A 489 -54.94 5.37 54.46
N ALA A 490 -53.87 5.47 55.26
CA ALA A 490 -53.05 4.49 55.98
C ALA A 490 -53.65 3.61 57.10
N LEU A 491 -52.88 2.58 57.48
CA LEU A 491 -52.60 1.97 58.82
C LEU A 491 -51.74 0.69 58.54
N SER A 492 -50.76 0.20 59.30
CA SER A 492 -49.77 0.61 60.31
C SER A 492 -49.15 -0.70 60.88
N CYS A 493 -48.07 -0.63 61.66
CA CYS A 493 -47.43 -1.73 62.42
C CYS A 493 -46.58 -2.75 61.62
N GLU A 494 -45.41 -3.23 62.10
CA GLU A 494 -44.41 -2.69 63.04
C GLU A 494 -43.07 -3.45 62.86
N GLY A 495 -41.94 -2.89 63.35
CA GLY A 495 -40.62 -3.57 63.39
C GLY A 495 -40.48 -4.51 64.62
N PRO A 496 -39.27 -4.90 65.08
CA PRO A 496 -37.90 -4.44 64.77
C PRO A 496 -37.03 -5.57 64.14
N ALA A 497 -35.92 -5.35 63.41
CA ALA A 497 -34.68 -4.61 63.68
C ALA A 497 -33.76 -5.22 64.78
N PHE A 498 -32.69 -5.90 64.36
CA PHE A 498 -31.41 -5.96 65.09
C PHE A 498 -30.25 -6.13 64.10
N GLY A 499 -29.10 -5.55 64.44
CA GLY A 499 -27.85 -5.66 63.69
C GLY A 499 -26.65 -5.45 64.62
N ARG A 500 -25.49 -5.10 64.04
CA ARG A 500 -24.14 -5.02 64.66
C ARG A 500 -23.43 -6.38 64.76
N ILE A 501 -22.10 -6.47 64.74
CA ILE A 501 -21.05 -5.42 64.66
C ILE A 501 -20.27 -5.60 63.34
#